data_AF-A0ABD7GPI8-F1
#
_entry.id   AF-A0ABD7GPI8-F1
#
_cell.length_a   1.000
_cell.length_b   1.000
_cell.length_c   1.000
_cell.angle_alpha   90.00
_cell.angle_beta   90.00
_cell.angle_gamma   90.00
#
_symmetry.space_group_name_H-M   'P 1'
#
loop_
_entity.id
_entity.type
_entity.pdbx_description
1 polymer ?
#
loop_
_entity_poly.entity_id
_entity_poly.type
_entity_poly.pdbx_seq_one_letter_code
_entity_poly.pdbx_strand_id
1 'polypeptide(L)' 'DKDESLAIHQGILGRIFNYGSIVIKGTGGTNTPNPNIKAPMQFRSIVNNHIEEMDSKQQ' A
#
# COMPACT_ATOMS: atom_id res chain seq x y z
N ASP A 1 -15.34 2.72 -10.60
CA ASP A 1 -13.88 2.50 -10.71
C ASP A 1 -13.14 3.25 -9.60
N LYS A 2 -13.07 2.63 -8.41
CA LYS A 2 -12.20 3.06 -7.30
C LYS A 2 -11.12 1.98 -7.14
N ASP A 3 -10.31 1.82 -8.19
CA ASP A 3 -9.33 0.74 -8.30
C ASP A 3 -7.94 1.23 -7.91
N GLU A 4 -7.84 1.85 -6.73
CA GLU A 4 -6.56 2.18 -6.13
C GLU A 4 -5.94 0.89 -5.57
N SER A 5 -4.89 0.39 -6.22
CA SER A 5 -4.23 -0.86 -5.81
C SER A 5 -2.85 -0.59 -5.21
N LEU A 6 -2.60 -1.18 -4.05
CA LEU A 6 -1.33 -1.13 -3.32
C LEU A 6 -0.56 -2.44 -3.51
N ALA A 7 0.59 -2.38 -4.15
CA ALA A 7 1.51 -3.51 -4.27
C ALA A 7 2.70 -3.37 -3.30
N ILE A 8 3.07 -4.48 -2.66
CA ILE A 8 4.16 -4.54 -1.68
C ILE A 8 5.31 -5.35 -2.26
N HIS A 9 6.51 -4.78 -2.23
CA HIS A 9 7.74 -5.47 -2.59
C HIS A 9 8.65 -5.55 -1.37
N GLN A 10 8.83 -6.76 -0.83
CA GLN A 10 9.68 -7.01 0.32
C GLN A 10 10.60 -8.21 0.07
N GLY A 11 11.89 -7.94 -0.12
CA GLY A 11 12.92 -8.98 -0.25
C GLY A 11 13.21 -9.70 1.08
N ILE A 12 14.05 -10.75 1.05
CA ILE A 12 14.37 -11.57 2.24
C ILE A 12 14.91 -10.72 3.40
N LEU A 13 15.90 -9.86 3.13
CA LEU A 13 16.45 -8.95 4.15
C LEU A 13 15.40 -7.94 4.63
N GLY A 14 14.57 -7.45 3.71
CA GLY A 14 13.45 -6.57 4.05
C GLY A 14 12.45 -7.23 5.00
N ARG A 15 12.19 -8.53 4.87
CA ARG A 15 11.35 -9.27 5.83
C ARG A 15 11.99 -9.33 7.21
N ILE A 16 13.30 -9.63 7.28
CA ILE A 16 14.04 -9.74 8.54
C ILE A 16 14.07 -8.40 9.27
N PHE A 17 14.35 -7.31 8.56
CA PHE A 17 14.42 -5.96 9.14
C PHE A 17 13.09 -5.21 9.14
N ASN A 18 12.02 -5.84 8.64
CA ASN A 18 10.68 -5.27 8.47
C ASN A 18 10.65 -3.95 7.66
N TYR A 19 11.37 -3.91 6.54
CA TYR A 19 11.36 -2.83 5.56
C TYR A 19 10.98 -3.33 4.17
N GLY A 20 10.42 -2.48 3.33
CA GLY A 20 10.15 -2.80 1.93
C GLY A 20 9.79 -1.58 1.12
N SER A 21 9.35 -1.83 -0.11
CA SER A 21 8.86 -0.80 -1.02
C SER A 21 7.38 -0.99 -1.26
N ILE A 22 6.67 0.11 -1.44
CA ILE A 22 5.24 0.11 -1.76
C ILE A 22 5.06 0.79 -3.11
N VAL A 23 4.27 0.19 -3.99
CA VAL A 23 3.87 0.77 -5.27
C VAL A 23 2.39 1.08 -5.18
N ILE A 24 2.06 2.36 -5.33
CA ILE A 24 0.67 2.83 -5.37
C ILE A 24 0.28 2.93 -6.84
N LYS A 25 -0.82 2.28 -7.22
CA LYS A 25 -1.42 2.44 -8.56
C LYS A 25 -2.68 3.27 -8.42
N GLY A 26 -2.68 4.47 -8.99
CA GLY A 26 -3.85 5.31 -9.13
C GLY A 26 -4.50 5.17 -10.52
N THR A 27 -5.70 5.73 -10.67
CA THR A 27 -6.48 5.78 -11.92
C THR A 27 -5.76 6.47 -13.10
N GLY A 28 -4.64 7.14 -12.85
CA GLY A 28 -3.78 7.77 -13.87
C GLY A 28 -2.61 6.92 -14.40
N GLY A 29 -2.46 5.66 -13.97
CA GLY A 29 -1.43 4.74 -14.48
C GLY A 29 -0.01 4.96 -13.93
N THR A 30 0.21 5.98 -13.09
CA THR A 30 1.48 6.21 -12.41
C THR A 30 1.70 5.15 -11.35
N ASN A 31 2.72 4.30 -11.55
CA ASN A 31 3.22 3.33 -10.58
C ASN A 31 4.48 3.90 -9.94
N THR A 32 4.36 4.66 -8.85
CA THR A 32 5.53 5.21 -8.16
C THR A 32 5.99 4.25 -7.07
N PRO A 33 7.19 3.66 -7.16
CA PRO A 33 7.76 2.87 -6.08
C PRO A 33 8.26 3.81 -4.98
N ASN A 34 7.75 3.64 -3.77
CA ASN A 34 8.22 4.30 -2.57
C ASN A 34 9.06 3.31 -1.75
N PRO A 35 10.40 3.38 -1.80
CA PRO A 35 11.27 2.48 -1.05
C PRO A 35 11.40 2.85 0.44
N ASN A 36 12.01 1.95 1.22
CA ASN A 36 12.40 2.17 2.62
C ASN A 36 11.22 2.41 3.59
N ILE A 37 10.05 1.85 3.28
CA ILE A 37 8.90 1.88 4.18
C ILE A 37 9.09 0.86 5.29
N LYS A 38 9.02 1.33 6.54
CA LYS A 38 8.98 0.48 7.72
C LYS A 38 7.62 -0.20 7.83
N ALA A 39 7.60 -1.49 8.16
CA ALA A 39 6.39 -2.28 8.31
C ALA A 39 5.42 -2.16 7.12
N PRO A 40 5.86 -2.43 5.88
CA PRO A 40 5.07 -2.14 4.67
C PRO A 40 3.73 -2.89 4.64
N MET A 41 3.66 -4.09 5.22
CA MET A 41 2.41 -4.85 5.33
C MET A 41 1.38 -4.19 6.27
N GLN A 42 1.83 -3.59 7.38
CA GLN A 42 0.94 -2.87 8.29
C GLN A 42 0.42 -1.60 7.63
N PHE A 43 1.30 -0.87 6.93
CA PHE A 43 0.91 0.28 6.12
C PHE A 43 -0.23 -0.08 5.16
N ARG A 44 -0.09 -1.18 4.39
CA ARG A 44 -1.15 -1.64 3.48
C ARG A 44 -2.46 -1.92 4.21
N SER A 45 -2.41 -2.60 5.37
CA SER A 45 -3.61 -2.90 6.13
C SER A 45 -4.33 -1.63 6.60
N ILE A 46 -3.58 -0.65 7.13
CA ILE A 46 -4.16 0.62 7.61
C ILE A 46 -4.82 1.37 6.45
N VAL A 47 -4.15 1.46 5.30
CA VAL A 47 -4.70 2.17 4.14
C VAL A 47 -5.93 1.46 3.59
N ASN A 48 -5.90 0.12 3.44
CA ASN A 48 -7.06 -0.64 2.99
C ASN A 48 -8.27 -0.43 3.91
N ASN A 49 -8.07 -0.57 5.22
CA ASN A 49 -9.15 -0.36 6.19
C ASN A 49 -9.70 1.07 6.12
N HIS A 50 -8.83 2.07 5.95
CA HIS A 50 -9.26 3.45 5.82
C HIS A 50 -10.07 3.70 4.55
N ILE A 51 -9.68 3.10 3.41
CA ILE A 51 -10.43 3.17 2.15
C ILE A 51 -11.82 2.55 2.33
N GLU A 52 -11.91 1.37 2.96
CA GLU A 52 -13.17 0.69 3.27
C GLU A 52 -14.07 1.55 4.19
N GLU A 53 -13.50 2.16 5.24
CA GLU A 53 -14.24 3.08 6.10
C GLU A 53 -14.78 4.29 5.34
N MET A 54 -13.98 4.87 4.44
CA MET A 54 -14.40 6.01 3.61
C MET A 54 -15.49 5.64 2.62
N ASP A 55 -15.50 4.41 2.10
CA ASP A 55 -16.58 3.92 1.24
C ASP A 55 -17.87 3.71 2.03
N SER A 56 -17.77 3.11 3.23
CA SER A 56 -18.94 2.87 4.07
C SER A 56 -19.63 4.15 4.59
N LYS A 57 -18.89 5.26 4.75
CA LYS A 57 -19.43 6.56 5.20
C LYS A 57 -20.05 7.39 4.09
N GLN A 58 -19.79 7.05 2.82
CA GLN A 58 -20.35 7.74 1.65
C GLN A 58 -21.65 7.09 1.13
N GLN A 59 -22.05 5.97 1.73
CA GLN A 59 -23.29 5.23 1.44
C GLN A 59 -24.36 5.53 2.48
#